data_AF-A0A6J4U2U0-F1
#
_entry.id   AF-A0A6J4U2U0-F1
#
_cell.length_a   1.000
_cell.length_b   1.000
_cell.length_c   1.000
_cell.angle_alpha   90.00
_cell.angle_beta   90.00
_cell.angle_gamma   90.00
#
_symmetry.space_group_name_H-M   'P 1'
#
loop_
_entity.id
_entity.type
_entity.pdbx_description
1 polymer ?
#
loop_
_entity_poly.entity_id
_entity_poly.type
_entity_poly.pdbx_seq_one_letter_code
_entity_poly.pdbx_strand_id
1 'polypeptide(L)'
;MALKKYVVACFDNEEVLFPAVKRVRNAGYKIQDVYTPFAVHGLDHALGMRETSLHTAGFIYGAIGTTTAVSGMGWVFTKDWPMNIGGKPNFALPAFVPIIFELTVLFAA
;
A
#
# COMPACT_ATOMS: atom_id res chain seq x y z
N MET A 1 35.15 -5.28 -2.28
CA MET A 1 33.94 -5.04 -1.46
C MET A 1 34.35 -5.19 -0.01
N ALA A 2 34.31 -4.14 0.80
CA ALA A 2 34.75 -4.23 2.20
C ALA A 2 33.76 -5.11 3.01
N LEU A 3 34.28 -6.09 3.74
CA LEU A 3 33.51 -6.94 4.65
C LEU A 3 33.01 -6.09 5.83
N LYS A 4 31.72 -5.72 5.81
CA LYS A 4 31.06 -5.08 6.96
C LYS A 4 30.74 -6.16 8.00
N LYS A 5 31.21 -5.96 9.23
CA LYS A 5 30.90 -6.83 10.37
C LYS A 5 29.69 -6.27 11.11
N TYR A 6 28.73 -7.14 11.42
CA TYR A 6 27.52 -6.80 12.16
C TYR A 6 27.50 -7.56 13.49
N VAL A 7 27.02 -6.91 14.54
CA VAL A 7 26.77 -7.55 15.82
C VAL A 7 25.31 -8.00 15.82
N VAL A 8 25.08 -9.29 16.09
CA VAL A 8 23.74 -9.88 16.13
C VAL A 8 23.45 -10.30 17.57
N ALA A 9 22.27 -9.93 18.06
CA ALA A 9 21.74 -10.39 19.34
C ALA A 9 20.51 -11.25 19.09
N CYS A 10 20.44 -12.40 19.76
CA CYS A 10 19.27 -13.30 19.73
C CYS A 10 18.52 -13.19 21.06
N PHE A 11 17.20 -13.19 20.99
CA PHE A 11 16.32 -13.07 22.14
C PHE A 11 15.29 -14.20 22.12
N ASP A 12 15.03 -14.80 23.28
CA ASP A 12 14.06 -15.89 23.40
C ASP A 12 12.62 -15.41 23.60
N ASN A 13 12.43 -14.17 24.07
CA ASN A 13 11.12 -13.62 24.41
C ASN A 13 11.00 -12.13 24.00
N GLU A 14 9.79 -11.70 23.69
CA GLU A 14 9.43 -10.33 23.31
C GLU A 14 9.65 -9.33 24.46
N GLU A 15 9.40 -9.75 25.71
CA GLU A 15 9.54 -8.89 26.89
C GLU A 15 10.98 -8.37 27.09
N VAL A 16 11.99 -9.15 26.69
CA VAL A 16 13.41 -8.74 26.76
C VAL A 16 13.85 -7.97 25.51
N LEU A 17 13.16 -8.13 24.38
CA LEU A 17 13.45 -7.44 23.13
C LEU A 17 13.21 -5.92 23.26
N PHE A 18 12.05 -5.50 23.79
CA PHE A 18 11.70 -4.08 23.89
C PHE A 18 12.69 -3.24 24.73
N PRO A 19 13.08 -3.66 25.94
CA PRO A 19 14.11 -2.97 26.72
C PRO A 19 15.46 -2.94 26.01
N ALA A 20 15.85 -4.02 25.32
CA ALA A 20 17.11 -4.08 24.59
C ALA A 20 17.14 -3.08 23.43
N VAL A 21 16.09 -3.04 22.60
CA VAL A 21 15.95 -2.07 21.51
C VAL A 21 16.02 -0.62 22.03
N LYS A 22 15.29 -0.32 23.12
CA LYS A 22 15.33 1.02 23.74
C LYS A 22 16.73 1.39 24.24
N ARG A 23 17.44 0.47 24.90
CA ARG A 23 18.81 0.71 25.40
C ARG A 23 19.80 0.96 24.27
N VAL A 24 19.76 0.14 23.21
CA VAL A 24 20.66 0.27 22.05
C VAL A 24 20.42 1.59 21.32
N ARG A 25 19.16 1.99 21.15
CA ARG A 25 18.78 3.27 20.56
C ARG A 25 19.23 4.45 21.41
N ASN A 26 19.01 4.39 22.73
CA ASN A 26 19.44 5.45 23.67
C ASN A 26 20.96 5.57 23.75
N ALA A 27 21.69 4.48 23.52
CA ALA A 27 23.15 4.48 23.41
C ALA A 27 23.67 5.08 22.08
N GLY A 28 22.78 5.50 21.17
CA GLY A 28 23.14 6.15 19.91
C GLY A 28 23.53 5.20 18.78
N TYR A 29 23.40 3.89 18.97
CA TYR A 29 23.66 2.92 17.90
C TYR A 29 22.49 2.86 16.93
N LYS A 30 22.81 2.91 15.63
CA LYS A 30 21.82 2.71 14.57
C LYS A 30 21.57 1.22 14.38
N ILE A 31 20.40 0.76 14.83
CA ILE A 31 19.90 -0.59 14.53
C ILE A 31 19.62 -0.65 13.02
N GLN A 32 20.13 -1.67 12.34
CA GLN A 32 19.88 -1.82 10.91
C GLN A 32 18.52 -2.47 10.65
N ASP A 33 18.27 -3.63 11.24
CA ASP A 33 17.03 -4.40 11.11
C ASP A 33 16.79 -5.25 12.37
N VAL A 34 15.53 -5.61 12.60
CA VAL A 34 15.11 -6.57 13.63
C VAL A 34 14.24 -7.62 12.94
N TYR A 35 14.62 -8.89 13.06
CA TYR A 35 13.90 -10.00 12.46
C TYR A 35 13.06 -10.70 13.51
N THR A 36 11.74 -10.75 13.29
CA THR A 36 10.79 -11.43 14.17
C THR A 36 9.98 -12.45 13.37
N PRO A 37 9.64 -13.62 13.96
CA PRO A 37 8.87 -14.66 13.25
C PRO A 37 7.39 -14.30 13.05
N PHE A 38 6.91 -13.26 13.73
CA PHE A 38 5.56 -12.71 13.63
C PHE A 38 5.59 -11.18 13.81
N ALA A 39 4.48 -10.50 13.53
CA ALA A 39 4.34 -9.06 13.72
C ALA A 39 4.27 -8.70 15.22
N VAL A 40 5.25 -7.93 15.69
CA VAL A 40 5.33 -7.46 17.08
C VAL A 40 4.76 -6.05 17.16
N HIS A 41 3.61 -5.90 17.82
CA HIS A 41 2.92 -4.61 17.88
C HIS A 41 3.75 -3.54 18.62
N GLY A 42 3.95 -2.39 17.98
CA GLY A 42 4.67 -1.26 18.58
C GLY A 42 6.20 -1.34 18.48
N LEU A 43 6.74 -2.41 17.87
CA LEU A 43 8.17 -2.50 17.56
C LEU A 43 8.61 -1.35 16.62
N ASP A 44 7.74 -0.95 15.69
CA ASP A 44 7.98 0.12 14.73
C ASP A 44 8.23 1.47 15.42
N HIS A 45 7.42 1.78 16.43
CA HIS A 45 7.57 2.96 17.28
C HIS A 45 8.82 2.88 18.17
N ALA A 46 9.13 1.68 18.69
CA ALA A 46 10.34 1.46 19.49
C ALA A 46 11.62 1.64 18.64
N LEU A 47 11.60 1.20 17.39
CA LEU A 47 12.67 1.40 16.41
C LEU A 47 12.73 2.85 15.89
N GLY A 48 11.63 3.59 16.00
CA GLY A 48 11.52 4.95 15.47
C GLY A 48 11.48 4.95 13.94
N MET A 49 10.88 3.92 13.35
CA MET A 49 10.69 3.85 11.90
C MET A 49 9.70 4.93 11.45
N ARG A 50 9.93 5.47 10.26
CA ARG A 50 8.98 6.39 9.62
C ARG A 50 7.76 5.60 9.17
N GLU A 51 6.57 6.18 9.34
CA GLU A 51 5.35 5.61 8.77
C GLU A 51 5.47 5.39 7.26
N THR A 52 4.88 4.29 6.80
CA THR A 52 4.89 3.91 5.39
C THR A 52 3.92 4.78 4.59
N SER A 53 4.37 5.34 3.47
CA SER A 53 3.52 6.12 2.55
C SER A 53 2.64 5.26 1.64
N LEU A 54 2.41 3.99 2.01
CA LEU A 54 1.69 3.02 1.17
C LEU A 54 0.23 3.42 0.98
N HIS A 55 -0.40 4.01 2.00
CA HIS A 55 -1.77 4.51 1.92
C HIS A 55 -1.95 5.59 0.86
N THR A 56 -1.00 6.53 0.78
CA THR A 56 -1.03 7.60 -0.23
C THR A 56 -0.85 7.02 -1.64
N ALA A 57 0.07 6.08 -1.81
CA ALA A 57 0.29 5.42 -3.10
C ALA A 57 -0.95 4.65 -3.56
N GLY A 58 -1.55 3.84 -2.68
CA GLY A 58 -2.78 3.11 -2.97
C GLY A 58 -3.95 4.02 -3.37
N PHE A 59 -4.11 5.17 -2.70
CA PHE A 59 -5.12 6.16 -3.07
C PHE A 59 -4.90 6.72 -4.48
N ILE A 60 -3.66 7.11 -4.80
CA ILE A 60 -3.32 7.66 -6.13
C ILE A 60 -3.57 6.61 -7.20
N TYR A 61 -3.15 5.36 -6.99
CA TYR A 61 -3.36 4.31 -7.99
C TYR A 61 -4.85 3.97 -8.17
N GLY A 62 -5.63 3.89 -7.08
CA GLY A 62 -7.09 3.74 -7.18
C GLY A 62 -7.78 4.90 -7.92
N ALA A 63 -7.34 6.14 -7.69
CA ALA A 63 -7.86 7.31 -8.41
C ALA A 63 -7.56 7.25 -9.91
N ILE A 64 -6.37 6.77 -10.29
CA ILE A 64 -6.01 6.53 -11.69
C ILE A 64 -6.92 5.44 -12.28
N GLY A 65 -7.11 4.30 -11.61
CA GLY A 65 -8.00 3.22 -12.08
C GLY A 65 -9.43 3.70 -12.32
N THR A 66 -9.97 4.48 -11.37
CA THR A 66 -11.30 5.11 -11.48
C THR A 66 -11.39 6.03 -12.71
N THR A 67 -10.37 6.86 -12.90
CA THR A 67 -10.30 7.82 -14.02
C THR A 67 -10.21 7.08 -15.35
N THR A 68 -9.41 6.02 -15.44
CA THR A 68 -9.28 5.16 -16.63
C THR A 68 -10.59 4.48 -16.97
N ALA A 69 -11.32 3.95 -15.99
CA ALA A 69 -12.60 3.30 -16.20
C ALA A 69 -13.67 4.27 -16.74
N VAL A 70 -13.82 5.44 -16.10
CA VAL A 70 -14.81 6.46 -16.49
C VAL A 70 -14.47 7.06 -17.86
N SER A 71 -13.21 7.41 -18.09
CA SER A 71 -12.77 7.99 -19.37
C SER A 71 -12.84 6.98 -20.51
N GLY A 72 -12.40 5.75 -20.30
CA GLY A 72 -12.42 4.68 -21.30
C GLY A 72 -13.84 4.32 -21.73
N MET A 73 -14.71 3.96 -20.78
CA MET A 73 -16.10 3.62 -21.10
C MET A 73 -16.87 4.83 -21.63
N GLY A 74 -16.66 6.01 -21.02
CA GLY A 74 -17.28 7.25 -21.48
C GLY A 74 -16.93 7.55 -22.92
N TRP A 75 -15.66 7.42 -23.31
CA TRP A 75 -15.21 7.66 -24.68
C TRP A 75 -15.79 6.63 -25.67
N VAL A 76 -15.69 5.32 -25.36
CA VAL A 76 -16.17 4.24 -26.24
C VAL A 76 -17.67 4.39 -26.54
N PHE A 77 -18.49 4.51 -25.51
CA PHE A 77 -19.95 4.49 -25.69
C PHE A 77 -20.54 5.82 -26.16
N THR A 78 -19.86 6.97 -25.94
CA THR A 78 -20.42 8.29 -26.32
C THR A 78 -19.81 8.92 -27.57
N LYS A 79 -18.56 8.60 -27.90
CA LYS A 79 -17.82 9.27 -28.99
C LYS A 79 -17.35 8.29 -30.07
N ASP A 80 -16.71 7.20 -29.68
CA ASP A 80 -16.10 6.26 -30.64
C ASP A 80 -17.17 5.46 -31.38
N TRP A 81 -18.03 4.75 -30.62
CA TRP A 81 -19.11 3.95 -31.20
C TRP A 81 -20.40 4.06 -30.37
N PRO A 82 -21.19 5.12 -30.58
CA PRO A 82 -22.51 5.23 -29.96
C PRO A 82 -23.48 4.21 -30.57
N MET A 83 -23.85 3.19 -29.79
CA MET A 83 -24.80 2.15 -30.19
C MET A 83 -26.06 2.21 -29.34
N ASN A 84 -27.23 2.09 -29.98
CA ASN A 84 -28.49 1.95 -29.26
C ASN A 84 -28.65 0.51 -28.75
N ILE A 85 -28.36 0.30 -27.46
CA ILE A 85 -28.52 -0.99 -26.78
C ILE A 85 -29.70 -0.88 -25.82
N GLY A 86 -30.85 -1.44 -26.21
CA GLY A 86 -32.04 -1.49 -25.37
C GLY A 86 -32.64 -0.12 -25.02
N GLY A 87 -32.42 0.91 -25.85
CA GLY A 87 -32.95 2.27 -25.67
C GLY A 87 -32.30 3.07 -24.54
N LYS A 88 -31.19 2.57 -23.96
CA LYS A 88 -30.50 3.24 -22.85
C LYS A 88 -29.68 4.43 -23.34
N PRO A 89 -29.46 5.46 -22.49
CA PRO A 89 -28.55 6.54 -22.81
C PRO A 89 -27.13 6.00 -23.00
N ASN A 90 -26.42 6.54 -23.99
CA ASN A 90 -25.03 6.16 -24.30
C ASN A 90 -24.06 6.39 -23.12
N PHE A 91 -24.40 7.30 -22.20
CA PHE A 91 -23.67 7.50 -20.95
C PHE A 91 -24.50 6.98 -19.76
N ALA A 92 -24.59 5.67 -19.62
CA ALA A 92 -25.34 5.01 -18.55
C ALA A 92 -24.45 4.76 -17.31
N LEU A 93 -24.13 5.82 -16.55
CA LEU A 93 -23.29 5.74 -15.35
C LEU A 93 -23.63 4.57 -14.40
N PRO A 94 -24.91 4.30 -14.05
CA PRO A 94 -25.25 3.18 -13.16
C PRO A 94 -24.79 1.81 -13.67
N ALA A 95 -24.76 1.60 -14.99
CA ALA A 95 -24.31 0.35 -15.59
C ALA A 95 -22.77 0.21 -15.57
N PHE A 96 -22.05 1.32 -15.47
CA PHE A 96 -20.58 1.34 -15.45
C PHE A 96 -20.01 1.14 -14.05
N VAL A 97 -20.80 1.37 -12.99
CA VAL A 97 -20.35 1.29 -11.58
C VAL A 97 -19.63 -0.01 -11.24
N PRO A 98 -20.13 -1.22 -11.59
CA PRO A 98 -19.42 -2.45 -11.26
C PRO A 98 -18.02 -2.50 -11.88
N ILE A 99 -17.88 -2.08 -13.14
CA ILE A 99 -16.59 -2.08 -13.84
C ILE A 99 -15.65 -1.02 -13.26
N ILE A 100 -16.17 0.18 -12.96
CA ILE A 100 -15.40 1.23 -12.30
C ILE A 100 -14.84 0.72 -10.98
N PHE A 101 -15.67 0.08 -10.15
CA PHE A 101 -15.26 -0.48 -8.87
C PHE A 101 -14.12 -1.51 -9.03
N GLU A 102 -14.28 -2.49 -9.92
CA GLU A 102 -13.25 -3.52 -10.14
C GLU A 102 -11.93 -2.91 -10.63
N LEU A 103 -11.97 -1.92 -11.53
CA LEU A 103 -10.77 -1.23 -12.02
C LEU A 103 -10.09 -0.39 -10.95
N THR A 104 -10.85 0.28 -10.09
CA THR A 104 -10.32 1.01 -8.93
C THR A 104 -9.58 0.06 -7.98
N VAL A 105 -10.18 -1.10 -7.67
CA VAL A 105 -9.56 -2.12 -6.80
C VAL A 105 -8.32 -2.72 -7.45
N LEU A 106 -8.39 -3.06 -8.74
CA LEU A 106 -7.27 -3.64 -9.49
C LEU A 106 -6.05 -2.72 -9.52
N PHE A 107 -6.25 -1.42 -9.66
CA PHE A 107 -5.14 -0.46 -9.70
C PHE A 107 -4.63 -0.11 -8.30
N ALA A 108 -5.49 -0.14 -7.27
CA ALA A 108 -5.10 0.13 -5.89
C ALA A 108 -4.35 -1.03 -5.23
N ALA A 109 -4.55 -2.26 -5.72
CA ALA A 109 -3.92 -3.49 -5.24
C ALA A 109 -2.47 -3.63 -5.75
#